data_AF-A0A2A4YUP4-F1
#
_entry.id   AF-A0A2A4YUP4-F1
#
_cell.length_a   1.000
_cell.length_b   1.000
_cell.length_c   1.000
_cell.angle_alpha   90.00
_cell.angle_beta   90.00
_cell.angle_gamma   90.00
#
_symmetry.space_group_name_H-M   'P 1'
#
loop_
_entity.id
_entity.type
_entity.pdbx_description
1 polymer ?
#
loop_
_entity_poly.entity_id
_entity_poly.type
_entity_poly.pdbx_seq_one_letter_code
_entity_poly.pdbx_strand_id
1 'polypeptide(L)'
;MMKKILNLCAVGSILFVTLSASQAKATQCAYGELMVDFVQVQTFAPEDFYTANIIGTIDLPNPNYAYTLKLEPFKAGGMVRGTLQLFEKDAERKNAAVITPTTIESTIKIPFDAAGVFIDVVKTFNWGAEYFTVKFQEGFNGTKSLCMPAEVYK
;
A
#
# COMPACT_ATOMS: atom_id res chain seq x y z
N MET A 1 -70.29 -5.78 -19.94
CA MET A 1 -70.30 -4.53 -20.72
C MET A 1 -70.44 -3.36 -19.76
N MET A 2 -69.77 -2.22 -20.05
CA MET A 2 -69.72 -0.92 -19.31
C MET A 2 -68.73 -0.90 -18.13
N LYS A 3 -67.47 -0.46 -18.33
CA LYS A 3 -66.90 0.93 -18.36
C LYS A 3 -66.97 1.64 -16.99
N LYS A 4 -65.86 1.60 -16.24
CA LYS A 4 -64.83 2.66 -16.06
C LYS A 4 -65.30 3.86 -15.22
N ILE A 5 -64.75 3.99 -14.00
CA ILE A 5 -64.47 5.30 -13.39
C ILE A 5 -63.05 5.25 -12.81
N LEU A 6 -62.24 6.21 -13.29
CA LEU A 6 -60.89 6.54 -12.84
C LEU A 6 -60.89 6.92 -11.36
N ASN A 7 -59.87 6.50 -10.62
CA ASN A 7 -59.42 7.29 -9.49
C ASN A 7 -57.89 7.46 -9.59
N LEU A 8 -57.50 8.69 -9.95
CA LEU A 8 -56.13 9.18 -9.90
C LEU A 8 -55.67 9.19 -8.44
N CYS A 9 -54.57 8.51 -8.13
CA CYS A 9 -53.78 8.84 -6.95
C CYS A 9 -52.34 9.04 -7.42
N ALA A 10 -52.01 10.31 -7.68
CA ALA A 10 -50.66 10.78 -7.90
C ALA A 10 -50.05 11.14 -6.55
N VAL A 11 -49.11 10.36 -6.03
CA VAL A 11 -48.17 10.84 -4.99
C VAL A 11 -46.85 10.09 -5.11
N GLY A 12 -45.77 10.85 -5.26
CA GLY A 12 -44.50 10.52 -4.59
C GLY A 12 -43.47 9.76 -5.40
N SER A 13 -42.78 10.48 -6.28
CA SER A 13 -41.40 10.16 -6.64
C SER A 13 -40.56 9.99 -5.36
N ILE A 14 -39.95 8.82 -5.15
CA ILE A 14 -38.75 8.70 -4.33
C ILE A 14 -37.68 8.03 -5.18
N LEU A 15 -36.89 8.90 -5.81
CA LEU A 15 -35.48 8.69 -6.11
C LEU A 15 -34.82 8.05 -4.87
N PHE A 16 -34.39 6.78 -4.95
CA PHE A 16 -33.24 6.34 -4.17
C PHE A 16 -32.02 6.37 -5.07
N VAL A 17 -31.44 7.56 -5.08
CA VAL A 17 -30.10 7.90 -5.53
C VAL A 17 -29.09 7.08 -4.71
N THR A 18 -28.28 6.32 -5.45
CA THR A 18 -26.90 5.92 -5.17
C THR A 18 -26.59 5.26 -3.82
N LEU A 19 -26.42 3.94 -3.84
CA LEU A 19 -25.33 3.32 -3.06
C LEU A 19 -24.05 3.35 -3.92
N SER A 20 -23.48 4.54 -4.03
CA SER A 20 -22.06 4.71 -4.34
C SER A 20 -21.37 5.06 -3.03
N ALA A 21 -21.03 4.04 -2.24
CA ALA A 21 -20.14 4.14 -1.09
C ALA A 21 -19.46 2.77 -1.00
N SER A 22 -18.16 2.61 -1.22
CA SER A 22 -17.10 3.58 -1.37
C SER A 22 -15.99 2.81 -2.08
N GLN A 23 -15.75 3.11 -3.36
CA GLN A 23 -14.37 3.01 -3.81
C GLN A 23 -13.66 4.10 -3.03
N ALA A 24 -13.08 3.73 -1.89
CA ALA A 24 -11.97 4.48 -1.34
C ALA A 24 -11.00 4.58 -2.50
N LYS A 25 -11.01 5.74 -3.17
CA LYS A 25 -9.91 6.15 -4.01
C LYS A 25 -8.74 6.12 -3.05
N ALA A 26 -7.98 5.02 -3.05
CA ALA A 26 -6.58 5.10 -2.70
C ALA A 26 -6.08 6.29 -3.51
N THR A 27 -5.75 7.37 -2.81
CA THR A 27 -5.00 8.44 -3.44
C THR A 27 -3.72 7.74 -3.87
N GLN A 28 -3.64 7.33 -5.14
CA GLN A 28 -2.50 6.59 -5.65
C GLN A 28 -1.26 7.43 -5.35
N CYS A 29 -0.37 6.89 -4.52
CA CYS A 29 0.93 7.49 -4.25
C CYS A 29 1.65 7.76 -5.57
N ALA A 30 2.60 8.70 -5.56
CA ALA A 30 3.31 9.04 -6.79
C ALA A 30 4.09 7.82 -7.31
N TYR A 31 4.33 7.78 -8.63
CA TYR A 31 5.14 6.72 -9.22
C TYR A 31 6.53 6.69 -8.56
N GLY A 32 7.02 5.49 -8.23
CA GLY A 32 8.26 5.30 -7.50
C GLY A 32 8.13 5.38 -5.98
N GLU A 33 6.97 5.75 -5.43
CA GLU A 33 6.70 5.66 -3.99
C GLU A 33 6.17 4.27 -3.60
N LEU A 34 6.44 3.88 -2.37
CA LEU A 34 5.73 2.76 -1.74
C LEU A 34 4.53 3.30 -0.95
N MET A 35 3.54 2.45 -0.72
CA MET A 35 2.31 2.76 0.01
C MET A 35 2.15 1.75 1.14
N VAL A 36 1.89 2.22 2.34
CA VAL A 36 1.39 1.41 3.45
C VAL A 36 -0.12 1.48 3.42
N ASP A 37 -0.79 0.43 2.93
CA ASP A 37 -2.24 0.34 2.84
C ASP A 37 -2.79 -0.50 3.97
N PHE A 38 -3.45 0.14 4.93
CA PHE A 38 -3.95 -0.55 6.12
C PHE A 38 -5.22 -1.32 5.82
N VAL A 39 -5.24 -2.59 6.20
CA VAL A 39 -6.34 -3.51 5.95
C VAL A 39 -7.07 -3.76 7.26
N GLN A 40 -8.37 -3.52 7.26
CA GLN A 40 -9.21 -3.86 8.40
C GLN A 40 -9.44 -5.37 8.42
N VAL A 41 -8.76 -6.07 9.34
CA VAL A 41 -8.96 -7.49 9.58
C VAL A 41 -9.88 -7.64 10.79
N GLN A 42 -10.99 -8.38 10.62
CA GLN A 42 -11.85 -8.75 11.75
C GLN A 42 -11.24 -9.97 12.44
N THR A 43 -10.83 -9.80 13.69
CA THR A 43 -10.27 -10.88 14.51
C THR A 43 -11.21 -11.19 15.68
N PHE A 44 -11.25 -12.46 16.08
CA PHE A 44 -12.07 -12.91 17.21
C PHE A 44 -11.44 -12.56 18.57
N ALA A 45 -10.16 -12.18 18.58
CA ALA A 45 -9.41 -11.76 19.75
C ALA A 45 -8.76 -10.39 19.48
N PRO A 46 -8.62 -9.53 20.51
CA PRO A 46 -7.87 -8.29 20.38
C PRO A 46 -6.44 -8.60 19.92
N GLU A 47 -6.01 -7.95 18.84
CA GLU A 47 -4.62 -7.93 18.41
C GLU A 47 -3.99 -6.59 18.82
N ASP A 48 -2.68 -6.57 18.99
CA ASP A 48 -1.86 -5.40 19.35
C ASP A 48 -1.14 -4.79 18.13
N PHE A 49 -1.57 -5.16 16.93
CA PHE A 49 -1.01 -4.69 15.66
C PHE A 49 -2.10 -4.39 14.63
N TYR A 50 -1.78 -3.49 13.72
CA TYR A 50 -2.49 -3.30 12.46
C TYR A 50 -1.97 -4.26 11.40
N THR A 51 -2.84 -4.74 10.52
CA THR A 51 -2.41 -5.40 9.29
C THR A 51 -2.34 -4.36 8.17
N ALA A 52 -1.28 -4.35 7.40
CA ALA A 52 -1.13 -3.46 6.25
C ALA A 52 -0.43 -4.15 5.08
N ASN A 53 -0.66 -3.67 3.87
CA ASN A 53 0.08 -4.06 2.69
C ASN A 53 1.10 -2.96 2.34
N ILE A 54 2.34 -3.35 2.09
CA ILE A 54 3.33 -2.51 1.43
C ILE A 54 3.18 -2.73 -0.08
N ILE A 55 2.75 -1.70 -0.81
CA ILE A 55 2.45 -1.78 -2.25
C ILE A 55 3.19 -0.66 -2.97
N GLY A 56 3.79 -0.93 -4.12
CA GLY A 56 4.33 0.13 -4.97
C GLY A 56 4.99 -0.42 -6.23
N THR A 57 5.52 0.48 -7.06
CA THR A 57 6.31 0.10 -8.24
C THR A 57 7.64 0.82 -8.19
N ILE A 58 8.72 0.05 -8.34
CA ILE A 58 10.08 0.57 -8.45
C ILE A 58 10.64 0.25 -9.83
N ASP A 59 11.47 1.13 -10.36
CA ASP A 59 12.19 0.84 -11.59
C ASP A 59 13.50 0.11 -11.31
N LEU A 60 13.76 -0.96 -12.04
CA LEU A 60 15.01 -1.72 -11.99
C LEU A 60 15.79 -1.58 -13.31
N PRO A 61 17.13 -1.58 -13.30
CA PRO A 61 17.90 -1.26 -14.49
C PRO A 61 17.92 -2.37 -15.55
N ASN A 62 17.45 -3.58 -15.20
CA ASN A 62 17.25 -4.68 -16.13
C ASN A 62 16.13 -5.63 -15.64
N PRO A 63 15.59 -6.50 -16.51
CA PRO A 63 14.51 -7.43 -16.14
C PRO A 63 14.98 -8.67 -15.36
N ASN A 64 16.29 -8.82 -15.13
CA ASN A 64 16.86 -9.94 -14.37
C ASN A 64 16.81 -9.73 -12.86
N TYR A 65 16.47 -8.54 -12.40
CA TYR A 65 16.40 -8.29 -10.96
C TYR A 65 15.13 -8.89 -10.34
N ALA A 66 15.26 -9.27 -9.08
CA ALA A 66 14.19 -9.62 -8.17
C ALA A 66 14.28 -8.75 -6.92
N TYR A 67 13.29 -8.89 -6.05
CA TYR A 67 13.34 -8.34 -4.72
C TYR A 67 12.96 -9.37 -3.66
N THR A 68 13.45 -9.14 -2.45
CA THR A 68 12.88 -9.69 -1.22
C THR A 68 12.67 -8.54 -0.25
N LEU A 69 11.51 -8.51 0.40
CA LEU A 69 11.22 -7.56 1.48
C LEU A 69 11.16 -8.32 2.79
N LYS A 70 11.99 -7.93 3.75
CA LYS A 70 12.04 -8.50 5.10
C LYS A 70 11.80 -7.41 6.13
N LEU A 71 11.04 -7.71 7.17
CA LEU A 71 10.90 -6.84 8.33
C LEU A 71 11.76 -7.35 9.49
N GLU A 72 12.34 -6.41 10.22
CA GLU A 72 13.10 -6.66 11.44
C GLU A 72 12.18 -6.76 12.66
N PRO A 73 12.62 -7.43 13.74
CA PRO A 73 11.92 -7.38 15.02
C PRO A 73 11.74 -5.94 15.49
N PHE A 74 10.49 -5.57 15.79
CA PHE A 74 10.15 -4.23 16.23
C PHE A 74 10.69 -3.93 17.65
N LYS A 75 11.09 -2.67 17.86
CA LYS A 75 11.45 -2.12 19.18
C LYS A 75 10.41 -1.08 19.58
N ALA A 76 9.82 -1.25 20.76
CA ALA A 76 8.73 -0.41 21.28
C ALA A 76 9.02 1.10 21.15
N GLY A 77 8.03 1.87 20.71
CA GLY A 77 8.13 3.31 20.43
C GLY A 77 9.03 3.69 19.24
N GLY A 78 9.58 2.71 18.51
CA GLY A 78 10.41 2.92 17.33
C GLY A 78 9.63 2.91 16.01
N MET A 79 10.36 2.94 14.89
CA MET A 79 9.80 2.63 13.58
C MET A 79 9.89 1.11 13.33
N VAL A 80 8.88 0.54 12.66
CA VAL A 80 9.01 -0.78 12.05
C VAL A 80 10.09 -0.70 10.98
N ARG A 81 11.16 -1.47 11.13
CA ARG A 81 12.27 -1.48 10.19
C ARG A 81 12.17 -2.66 9.24
N GLY A 82 12.58 -2.45 8.00
CA GLY A 82 12.68 -3.49 7.01
C GLY A 82 13.81 -3.26 6.02
N THR A 83 14.05 -4.28 5.20
CA THR A 83 15.03 -4.27 4.13
C THR A 83 14.38 -4.77 2.85
N LEU A 84 14.39 -3.93 1.83
CA LEU A 84 14.09 -4.29 0.44
C LEU A 84 15.41 -4.63 -0.26
N GLN A 85 15.72 -5.92 -0.33
CA GLN A 85 16.92 -6.40 -1.01
C GLN A 85 16.63 -6.66 -2.49
N LEU A 86 17.35 -5.97 -3.37
CA LEU A 86 17.31 -6.11 -4.82
C LEU A 86 18.51 -6.93 -5.28
N PHE A 87 18.27 -7.99 -6.04
CA PHE A 87 19.31 -8.94 -6.45
C PHE A 87 19.04 -9.50 -7.84
N GLU A 88 20.10 -9.96 -8.50
CA GLU A 88 19.99 -10.60 -9.82
C GLU A 88 19.55 -12.06 -9.68
N LYS A 89 18.54 -12.48 -10.45
CA LYS A 89 18.06 -13.87 -10.44
C LYS A 89 19.06 -14.82 -11.12
N ASP A 90 19.69 -14.35 -12.20
CA ASP A 90 20.50 -15.18 -13.09
C ASP A 90 21.73 -14.38 -13.56
N ALA A 91 22.79 -14.36 -12.75
CA ALA A 91 23.99 -13.55 -13.00
C ALA A 91 24.71 -13.88 -14.32
N GLU A 92 24.46 -15.07 -14.90
CA GLU A 92 25.06 -15.48 -16.17
C GLU A 92 24.32 -14.91 -17.39
N ARG A 93 23.08 -14.45 -17.21
CA ARG A 93 22.26 -13.92 -18.29
C ARG A 93 22.56 -12.44 -18.52
N LYS A 94 23.33 -12.16 -19.59
CA LYS A 94 23.55 -10.80 -20.08
C LYS A 94 22.27 -10.25 -20.70
N ASN A 95 21.49 -9.51 -19.92
CA ASN A 95 20.33 -8.78 -20.41
C ASN A 95 20.72 -7.36 -20.85
N ALA A 96 20.02 -6.84 -21.86
CA ALA A 96 20.12 -5.44 -22.23
C ALA A 96 19.67 -4.56 -21.05
N ALA A 97 20.31 -3.40 -20.89
CA ALA A 97 19.91 -2.39 -19.93
C ALA A 97 18.56 -1.80 -20.36
N VAL A 98 17.49 -2.28 -19.75
CA VAL A 98 16.11 -1.86 -20.00
C VAL A 98 15.46 -1.61 -18.65
N ILE A 99 15.01 -0.37 -18.46
CA ILE A 99 14.28 0.01 -17.24
C ILE A 99 13.02 -0.85 -17.14
N THR A 100 12.95 -1.65 -16.09
CA THR A 100 11.89 -2.63 -15.86
C THR A 100 11.11 -2.25 -14.61
N PRO A 101 9.85 -1.81 -14.75
CA PRO A 101 8.97 -1.58 -13.61
C PRO A 101 8.72 -2.89 -12.86
N THR A 102 8.92 -2.88 -11.54
CA THR A 102 8.77 -4.03 -10.67
C THR A 102 7.80 -3.71 -9.54
N THR A 103 6.72 -4.46 -9.47
CA THR A 103 5.70 -4.31 -8.42
C THR A 103 6.15 -4.96 -7.12
N ILE A 104 6.15 -4.15 -6.07
CA ILE A 104 6.36 -4.59 -4.69
C ILE A 104 4.99 -4.79 -4.06
N GLU A 105 4.76 -5.97 -3.47
CA GLU A 105 3.56 -6.27 -2.70
C GLU A 105 3.94 -7.20 -1.53
N SER A 106 3.63 -6.78 -0.31
CA SER A 106 3.87 -7.60 0.88
C SER A 106 2.92 -7.23 2.01
N THR A 107 2.31 -8.22 2.65
CA THR A 107 1.50 -8.02 3.85
C THR A 107 2.38 -8.02 5.09
N ILE A 108 2.17 -7.04 5.95
CA ILE A 108 2.94 -6.82 7.17
C ILE A 108 2.04 -6.59 8.37
N LYS A 109 2.60 -6.86 9.56
CA LYS A 109 2.00 -6.52 10.85
C LYS A 109 2.74 -5.34 11.45
N ILE A 110 2.01 -4.30 11.84
CA ILE A 110 2.54 -3.05 12.36
C ILE A 110 2.03 -2.88 13.80
N PRO A 111 2.89 -2.97 14.82
CA PRO A 111 2.48 -2.76 16.21
C PRO A 111 1.78 -1.41 16.42
N PHE A 112 0.79 -1.36 17.31
CA PHE A 112 0.02 -0.13 17.57
C PHE A 112 0.88 1.03 18.11
N ASP A 113 1.99 0.73 18.77
CA ASP A 113 2.93 1.70 19.32
C ASP A 113 4.07 2.08 18.35
N ALA A 114 4.04 1.58 17.11
CA ALA A 114 4.99 1.98 16.09
C ALA A 114 4.82 3.47 15.72
N ALA A 115 5.94 4.19 15.62
CA ALA A 115 5.96 5.58 15.19
C ALA A 115 5.99 5.76 13.66
N GLY A 116 6.09 4.66 12.90
CA GLY A 116 6.20 4.68 11.45
C GLY A 116 6.80 3.41 10.88
N VAL A 117 7.09 3.44 9.58
CA VAL A 117 7.75 2.37 8.82
C VAL A 117 8.97 2.95 8.13
N PHE A 118 10.09 2.23 8.19
CA PHE A 118 11.32 2.56 7.48
C PHE A 118 11.83 1.30 6.76
N ILE A 119 12.03 1.38 5.45
CA ILE A 119 12.53 0.28 4.63
C ILE A 119 13.83 0.73 3.97
N ASP A 120 14.94 0.09 4.34
CA ASP A 120 16.24 0.29 3.71
C ASP A 120 16.31 -0.49 2.39
N VAL A 121 16.89 0.09 1.34
CA VAL A 121 17.04 -0.56 0.03
C VAL A 121 18.49 -1.04 -0.13
N VAL A 122 18.66 -2.36 -0.11
CA VAL A 122 19.96 -3.00 -0.32
C VAL A 122 20.06 -3.47 -1.76
N LYS A 123 21.02 -2.92 -2.51
CA LYS A 123 21.17 -3.13 -3.95
C LYS A 123 22.64 -3.21 -4.35
N THR A 124 22.93 -3.86 -5.46
CA THR A 124 24.28 -3.99 -6.04
C THR A 124 24.61 -2.89 -7.07
N PHE A 125 23.70 -1.94 -7.27
CA PHE A 125 23.80 -0.88 -8.28
C PHE A 125 23.56 0.51 -7.68
N ASN A 126 24.26 1.52 -8.21
CA ASN A 126 24.24 2.89 -7.66
C ASN A 126 23.15 3.77 -8.28
N TRP A 127 21.91 3.28 -8.29
CA TRP A 127 20.80 3.99 -8.93
C TRP A 127 19.47 3.74 -8.21
N GLY A 128 18.55 4.71 -8.26
CA GLY A 128 17.23 4.64 -7.62
C GLY A 128 17.23 4.93 -6.11
N ALA A 129 16.13 4.61 -5.44
CA ALA A 129 15.92 4.85 -4.01
C ALA A 129 16.93 4.10 -3.12
N GLU A 130 17.31 4.69 -2.00
CA GLU A 130 18.12 4.05 -0.95
C GLU A 130 17.28 3.71 0.28
N TYR A 131 16.18 4.42 0.52
CA TYR A 131 15.20 4.03 1.53
C TYR A 131 13.81 4.58 1.22
N PHE A 132 12.82 4.00 1.90
CA PHE A 132 11.44 4.47 1.95
C PHE A 132 11.03 4.65 3.40
N THR A 133 10.36 5.76 3.72
CA THR A 133 9.97 6.03 5.09
C THR A 133 8.63 6.74 5.18
N VAL A 134 7.86 6.41 6.22
CA VAL A 134 6.70 7.21 6.62
C VAL A 134 6.58 7.20 8.13
N LYS A 135 6.25 8.36 8.69
CA LYS A 135 5.94 8.51 10.11
C LYS A 135 4.44 8.52 10.31
N PHE A 136 3.99 7.85 11.36
CA PHE A 136 2.59 7.91 11.77
C PHE A 136 2.38 9.16 12.64
N GLN A 137 1.25 9.83 12.40
CA GLN A 137 0.84 10.94 13.25
C GLN A 137 0.38 10.40 14.60
N GLU A 138 0.53 11.20 15.65
CA GLU A 138 -0.02 10.88 16.96
C GLU A 138 -1.55 10.62 16.84
N GLY A 139 -2.02 9.50 17.40
CA GLY A 139 -3.43 9.10 17.29
C GLY A 139 -3.81 8.47 15.94
N PHE A 140 -2.86 8.10 15.09
CA PHE A 140 -3.15 7.33 13.88
C PHE A 140 -3.79 5.98 14.22
N ASN A 141 -4.91 5.68 13.55
CA ASN A 141 -5.79 4.56 13.89
C ASN A 141 -5.78 3.41 12.87
N GLY A 142 -4.83 3.40 11.91
CA GLY A 142 -4.69 2.31 10.96
C GLY A 142 -5.83 2.20 9.93
N THR A 143 -6.47 3.30 9.53
CA THR A 143 -7.61 3.27 8.59
C THR A 143 -7.35 3.91 7.22
N LYS A 144 -6.17 4.52 7.02
CA LYS A 144 -5.83 5.25 5.79
C LYS A 144 -4.53 4.74 5.21
N SER A 145 -4.44 4.69 3.89
CA SER A 145 -3.19 4.44 3.18
C SER A 145 -2.22 5.63 3.34
N LEU A 146 -0.94 5.34 3.49
CA LEU A 146 0.12 6.34 3.65
C LEU A 146 1.22 6.13 2.61
N CYS A 147 1.66 7.21 1.96
CA CYS A 147 2.74 7.15 0.97
C CYS A 147 4.10 7.26 1.65
N MET A 148 5.07 6.49 1.14
CA MET A 148 6.46 6.44 1.54
C MET A 148 7.31 6.90 0.36
N PRO A 149 7.78 8.16 0.34
CA PRO A 149 8.60 8.65 -0.75
C PRO A 149 9.93 7.87 -0.85
N ALA A 150 10.43 7.76 -2.08
CA ALA A 150 11.78 7.28 -2.36
C ALA A 150 12.80 8.36 -1.97
N GLU A 151 13.75 8.02 -1.12
CA GLU A 151 14.80 8.94 -0.68
C GLU A 151 16.21 8.37 -0.87
N VAL A 152 17.20 9.26 -0.84
CA VAL A 152 18.64 8.94 -0.86
C VAL A 152 19.28 9.50 0.41
N TYR A 153 20.31 8.84 0.91
CA TYR A 153 21.14 9.29 2.02
C TYR A 153 21.81 10.62 1.65
N LYS A 154 21.81 11.56 2.60
CA LYS A 154 22.41 12.89 2.45
C LYS A 154 23.85 12.91 2.92
#